data_AF-A0A969MP06-F1
#
_entry.id   AF-A0A969MP06-F1
#
_cell.length_a   1.000
_cell.length_b   1.000
_cell.length_c   1.000
_cell.angle_alpha   90.00
_cell.angle_beta   90.00
_cell.angle_gamma   90.00
#
_symmetry.space_group_name_H-M   'P 1'
#
loop_
_entity.id
_entity.type
_entity.pdbx_description
1 polymer ?
#
loop_
_entity_poly.entity_id
_entity_poly.type
_entity_poly.pdbx_seq_one_letter_code
_entity_poly.pdbx_strand_id
1 'polypeptide(L)' 'MESNLTHLLRRIDLAIIGAGPHALTLVTHLLQKRQKIRPKITVFDPSGRWISQWEQQFAALEIP' A
#
# COMPACT_ATOMS: atom_id res chain seq x y z
N MET A 1 11.19 -21.37 -11.86
CA MET A 1 10.23 -20.68 -10.94
C MET A 1 10.90 -19.54 -10.16
N GLU A 2 12.19 -19.63 -9.83
CA GLU A 2 12.90 -18.58 -9.06
C GLU A 2 13.20 -17.28 -9.82
N SER A 3 13.35 -17.33 -11.15
CA SER A 3 13.74 -16.17 -11.96
C SER A 3 12.73 -15.01 -11.95
N ASN A 4 11.45 -15.30 -11.69
CA ASN A 4 10.38 -14.30 -11.71
C ASN A 4 10.37 -13.47 -10.42
N LEU A 5 10.69 -14.10 -9.28
CA LEU A 5 10.79 -13.43 -7.98
C LEU A 5 11.97 -12.45 -7.96
N THR A 6 13.11 -12.84 -8.53
CA THR A 6 14.30 -11.97 -8.61
C THR A 6 14.05 -10.73 -9.49
N HIS A 7 13.24 -10.86 -10.54
CA HIS A 7 12.88 -9.74 -11.41
C HIS A 7 11.88 -8.78 -10.75
N LEU A 8 10.92 -9.30 -9.97
CA LEU A 8 9.99 -8.50 -9.18
C LEU A 8 10.73 -7.66 -8.11
N LEU A 9 11.67 -8.29 -7.40
CA LEU A 9 12.48 -7.65 -6.36
C LEU A 9 13.44 -6.57 -6.92
N ARG A 10 13.82 -6.65 -8.21
CA ARG A 10 14.60 -5.59 -8.87
C ARG A 10 13.78 -4.35 -9.26
N ARG A 11 12.45 -4.40 -9.17
CA ARG A 11 11.54 -3.30 -9.52
C ARG A 11 10.96 -2.55 -8.32
N ILE A 12 10.93 -3.18 -7.16
CA ILE A 12 10.31 -2.63 -5.95
C ILE A 12 11.39 -1.98 -5.10
N ASP A 13 11.35 -0.66 -4.98
CA ASP A 13 12.22 0.10 -4.08
C ASP A 13 11.61 0.23 -2.68
N LEU A 14 10.28 0.11 -2.57
CA LEU A 14 9.55 0.22 -1.31
C LEU A 14 8.38 -0.78 -1.24
N ALA A 15 8.46 -1.72 -0.30
CA ALA A 15 7.39 -2.63 0.07
C ALA A 15 6.74 -2.18 1.38
N ILE A 16 5.41 -2.06 1.40
CA ILE A 16 4.62 -1.67 2.59
C ILE A 16 3.65 -2.79 2.92
N ILE A 17 3.63 -3.22 4.19
CA ILE A 17 2.68 -4.23 4.69
C ILE A 17 1.52 -3.52 5.40
N GLY A 18 0.31 -3.73 4.90
CA GLY A 18 -0.94 -3.09 5.35
C GLY A 18 -1.31 -1.85 4.53
N ALA A 19 -2.58 -1.74 4.15
CA ALA A 19 -3.14 -0.62 3.39
C ALA A 19 -4.02 0.31 4.26
N GLY A 20 -3.63 0.51 5.52
CA GLY A 20 -4.32 1.38 6.48
C GLY A 20 -3.96 2.88 6.35
N PRO A 21 -4.51 3.73 7.24
CA PRO A 21 -4.33 5.20 7.17
C PRO A 21 -2.88 5.67 7.19
N HIS A 22 -2.02 5.03 8.00
CA HIS A 22 -0.59 5.37 8.05
C HIS A 22 0.13 5.07 6.72
N ALA A 23 -0.13 3.90 6.12
CA ALA A 23 0.43 3.53 4.83
C ALA A 23 -0.08 4.46 3.72
N LEU A 24 -1.37 4.81 3.74
CA LEU A 24 -1.97 5.72 2.78
C LEU A 24 -1.34 7.12 2.88
N THR A 25 -1.15 7.62 4.10
CA THR A 25 -0.50 8.91 4.37
C THR A 25 0.93 8.92 3.85
N LEU A 26 1.70 7.86 4.13
CA LEU A 26 3.07 7.74 3.64
C LEU A 26 3.13 7.74 2.10
N VAL A 27 2.33 6.89 1.46
CA VAL A 27 2.32 6.75 -0.01
C VAL A 27 1.88 8.06 -0.67
N THR A 28 0.81 8.69 -0.18
CA THR A 28 0.34 9.98 -0.74
C THR A 28 1.41 11.07 -0.59
N HIS A 29 2.06 11.18 0.57
CA HIS A 29 3.13 12.14 0.79
C HIS A 29 4.34 11.91 -0.13
N LEU A 30 4.73 10.64 -0.31
CA LEU A 30 5.81 10.26 -1.22
C LEU A 30 5.47 10.57 -2.68
N LEU A 31 4.23 10.30 -3.11
CA LEU A 31 3.79 10.56 -4.48
C LEU A 31 3.63 12.05 -4.77
N GLN A 32 3.25 12.86 -3.78
CA GLN A 32 3.20 14.32 -3.90
C GLN A 32 4.60 14.91 -4.13
N LYS A 33 5.62 14.41 -3.42
CA LYS A 33 6.99 14.93 -3.54
C LYS A 33 7.80 14.28 -4.67
N ARG A 34 7.50 13.04 -5.04
CA ARG A 34 8.29 12.23 -5.98
C ARG A 34 7.40 11.31 -6.82
N GLN A 35 6.50 11.86 -7.61
CA GLN A 35 5.54 11.06 -8.41
C GLN A 35 6.18 9.94 -9.26
N LYS A 36 7.42 10.14 -9.75
CA LYS A 36 8.18 9.15 -10.54
C LYS A 36 8.47 7.83 -9.81
N ILE A 37 8.37 7.78 -8.47
CA ILE A 37 8.60 6.54 -7.71
C ILE A 37 7.35 5.65 -7.60
N ARG A 38 6.19 6.10 -8.10
CA ARG A 38 4.94 5.31 -8.09
C ARG A 38 5.10 3.85 -8.52
N PRO A 39 5.73 3.52 -9.67
CA PRO A 39 5.84 2.13 -10.11
C PRO A 39 6.79 1.27 -9.25
N LYS A 40 7.50 1.90 -8.30
CA LYS A 40 8.50 1.26 -7.43
C LYS A 40 7.96 1.03 -6.01
N ILE A 41 6.76 1.52 -5.71
CA ILE A 41 6.06 1.31 -4.44
C ILE A 41 5.07 0.16 -4.63
N THR A 42 5.13 -0.84 -3.75
CA THR A 42 4.12 -1.91 -3.68
C THR A 42 3.57 -2.00 -2.27
N VAL A 43 2.24 -2.03 -2.15
CA VAL A 43 1.55 -2.18 -0.88
C VAL A 43 0.85 -3.53 -0.87
N PHE A 44 1.07 -4.29 0.18
CA PHE A 44 0.53 -5.63 0.38
C PHE A 44 -0.52 -5.57 1.47
N ASP A 45 -1.75 -5.89 1.12
CA ASP A 45 -2.86 -5.97 2.07
C ASP A 45 -3.79 -7.13 1.67
N PRO A 46 -4.19 -8.01 2.60
CA PRO A 46 -5.07 -9.14 2.29
C PRO A 46 -6.41 -8.74 1.69
N SER A 47 -6.92 -7.54 1.98
CA SER A 47 -8.18 -7.05 1.44
C SER A 47 -8.08 -6.60 -0.02
N GLY A 48 -6.85 -6.37 -0.52
CA GLY A 48 -6.60 -5.84 -1.86
C GLY A 48 -7.08 -4.40 -2.08
N ARG A 49 -7.56 -3.72 -1.02
CA ARG A 49 -8.11 -2.37 -1.08
C ARG A 49 -7.53 -1.50 0.03
N TRP A 50 -7.41 -0.21 -0.24
CA TRP A 50 -7.04 0.76 0.78
C TRP A 50 -8.15 0.90 1.80
N ILE A 51 -7.79 1.10 3.08
CA ILE A 51 -8.69 1.53 4.16
C ILE A 51 -9.83 0.52 4.46
N SER A 52 -9.84 -0.68 3.90
CA SER A 52 -10.95 -1.63 4.10
C SER A 52 -11.17 -2.05 5.55
N GLN A 53 -10.12 -2.28 6.32
CA GLN A 53 -10.29 -2.59 7.74
C GLN A 53 -10.76 -1.37 8.54
N TRP A 54 -10.36 -0.17 8.14
CA TRP A 54 -10.79 1.08 8.78
C TRP A 54 -12.27 1.37 8.50
N GLU A 55 -12.72 1.18 7.26
CA GLU A 55 -14.14 1.24 6.87
C GLU A 55 -14.98 0.24 7.69
N GLN A 56 -14.50 -0.99 7.83
CA GLN A 56 -15.18 -2.02 8.65
C GLN A 56 -15.26 -1.62 10.13
N GLN A 57 -14.20 -1.05 10.69
CA GLN A 57 -14.19 -0.58 12.08
C GLN A 57 -15.13 0.61 12.30
N PHE A 58 -15.17 1.56 11.36
CA PHE A 58 -16.09 2.69 11.41
C PHE A 58 -17.54 2.22 11.36
N ALA A 59 -17.86 1.33 10.41
CA ALA A 59 -19.19 0.73 10.30
C ALA A 59 -19.58 -0.04 11.57
N ALA A 60 -18.65 -0.81 12.16
CA ALA A 60 -18.91 -1.58 13.38
C ALA A 60 -19.13 -0.70 14.62
N LEU A 61 -18.58 0.52 14.62
CA LEU A 61 -18.75 1.50 15.69
C LEU A 61 -19.84 2.53 15.39
N GLU A 62 -20.59 2.36 14.30
CA GLU A 62 -21.61 3.30 13.82
C GLU A 62 -21.09 4.73 13.62
N ILE A 63 -19.80 4.86 13.29
CA ILE A 63 -19.15 6.15 13.02
C ILE A 63 -19.41 6.53 11.56
N PRO A 64 -19.98 7.72 11.28
CA PRO A 64 -20.29 8.17 9.92
C PRO A 64 -19.05 8.48 9.07
#